data_AF-A0A401Q729-F1
#
_entry.id   AF-A0A401Q729-F1
#
_cell.length_a   1.000
_cell.length_b   1.000
_cell.length_c   1.000
_cell.angle_alpha   90.00
_cell.angle_beta   90.00
_cell.angle_gamma   90.00
#
_symmetry.space_group_name_H-M   'P 1'
#
loop_
_entity.id
_entity.type
_entity.pdbx_description
1 polymer ?
#
loop_
_entity_poly.entity_id
_entity_poly.type
_entity_poly.pdbx_seq_one_letter_code
_entity_poly.pdbx_strand_id
1 'polypeptide(L)'
;MGTNSMPLSQIIFMVGRGYLTPDLGKVYNNCPKAMKRLIVDCIKVKRDERPLFIQILASVEMLQHALPKIERSASEPSMHRAVQAEDINPFLLTTSRLVPS
;
A
#
# COMPACT_ATOMS: atom_id res chain seq x y z
N MET A 1 -8.74 -32.19 -0.14
CA MET A 1 -10.10 -31.60 -0.09
C MET A 1 -10.39 -31.01 -1.45
N GLY A 2 -11.26 -31.65 -2.23
CA GLY A 2 -11.59 -31.20 -3.58
C GLY A 2 -12.34 -29.87 -3.53
N THR A 3 -11.90 -28.89 -4.30
CA THR A 3 -12.73 -27.73 -4.63
C THR A 3 -13.82 -28.21 -5.58
N ASN A 4 -14.95 -28.67 -5.03
CA ASN A 4 -16.17 -28.80 -5.82
C ASN A 4 -16.57 -27.38 -6.23
N SER A 5 -16.09 -26.94 -7.39
CA SER A 5 -16.47 -25.66 -7.95
C SER A 5 -17.97 -25.70 -8.25
N MET A 6 -18.70 -24.73 -7.72
CA MET A 6 -20.14 -24.62 -8.01
C MET A 6 -20.31 -24.40 -9.53
N PRO A 7 -21.24 -25.11 -10.18
CA PRO A 7 -21.53 -24.90 -11.60
C PRO A 7 -22.02 -23.46 -11.83
N LEU A 8 -21.69 -22.89 -13.00
CA LEU A 8 -22.00 -21.49 -13.32
C LEU A 8 -23.50 -21.16 -13.18
N SER A 9 -24.37 -22.08 -13.59
CA SER A 9 -25.82 -21.93 -13.45
C SER A 9 -26.26 -21.75 -11.99
N GLN A 10 -25.64 -22.49 -11.07
CA GLN A 10 -25.89 -22.37 -9.64
C GLN A 10 -25.39 -21.03 -9.09
N ILE A 11 -24.23 -20.55 -9.55
CA ILE A 11 -23.73 -19.21 -9.17
C ILE A 11 -24.71 -18.12 -9.61
N ILE A 12 -25.13 -18.15 -10.89
CA ILE A 12 -26.08 -17.16 -11.43
C ILE A 12 -27.38 -17.15 -10.62
N PHE A 13 -27.93 -18.32 -10.32
CA PHE A 13 -29.15 -18.43 -9.52
C PHE A 13 -28.97 -17.88 -8.09
N MET A 14 -27.91 -18.32 -7.40
CA MET A 14 -27.69 -17.91 -6.01
C MET A 14 -27.39 -16.41 -5.88
N VAL A 15 -26.62 -15.83 -6.81
CA VAL A 15 -26.33 -14.39 -6.84
C VAL A 15 -27.60 -13.60 -7.22
N GLY A 16 -28.34 -14.04 -8.24
CA GLY A 16 -29.57 -13.36 -8.67
C GLY A 16 -30.66 -13.33 -7.59
N ARG A 17 -30.68 -14.31 -6.68
CA ARG A 17 -31.57 -14.36 -5.52
C ARG A 17 -31.02 -13.65 -4.27
N GLY A 18 -29.76 -13.22 -4.30
CA GLY A 18 -29.08 -12.61 -3.14
C GLY A 18 -28.66 -13.61 -2.05
N TYR A 19 -28.62 -14.91 -2.36
CA TYR A 19 -28.18 -15.96 -1.42
C TYR A 19 -26.66 -16.11 -1.36
N LEU A 20 -25.96 -15.63 -2.39
CA LEU A 20 -24.50 -15.67 -2.46
C LEU A 20 -23.94 -14.26 -2.64
N THR A 21 -23.02 -13.89 -1.75
CA THR A 21 -22.21 -12.67 -1.82
C THR A 21 -20.73 -13.05 -1.79
N PRO A 22 -19.82 -12.26 -2.39
CA PRO A 22 -18.38 -12.46 -2.24
C PRO A 22 -17.96 -12.56 -0.77
N ASP A 23 -17.09 -13.52 -0.47
CA ASP A 23 -16.54 -13.72 0.87
C ASP A 23 -15.41 -12.71 1.14
N LEU A 24 -15.68 -11.74 2.02
CA LEU A 24 -14.73 -10.70 2.41
C LEU A 24 -13.70 -11.17 3.46
N GLY A 25 -13.90 -12.35 4.07
CA GLY A 25 -12.91 -12.98 4.95
C GLY A 25 -11.63 -13.37 4.21
N LYS A 26 -11.70 -13.50 2.87
CA LYS A 26 -10.56 -13.80 2.00
C LYS A 26 -9.76 -12.56 1.58
N VAL A 27 -10.20 -11.35 1.95
CA VAL A 27 -9.43 -10.14 1.71
C VAL A 27 -8.19 -10.14 2.60
N TYR A 28 -7.02 -9.82 2.02
CA TYR A 28 -5.76 -9.81 2.75
C TYR A 28 -5.82 -8.98 4.04
N ASN A 29 -5.11 -9.44 5.08
CA ASN A 29 -5.20 -8.90 6.45
C ASN A 29 -4.80 -7.42 6.57
N ASN A 30 -3.84 -6.96 5.77
CA ASN A 30 -3.41 -5.55 5.73
C ASN A 30 -4.35 -4.60 4.96
N CYS A 31 -5.46 -5.09 4.39
CA CYS A 31 -6.36 -4.23 3.63
C CYS A 31 -7.03 -3.20 4.56
N PRO A 32 -6.93 -1.88 4.27
CA PRO A 32 -7.53 -0.84 5.09
C PRO A 32 -9.03 -1.06 5.31
N LYS A 33 -9.52 -0.82 6.54
CA LYS A 33 -10.96 -0.97 6.87
C LYS A 33 -11.86 -0.15 5.94
N ALA A 34 -11.42 1.05 5.59
CA ALA A 34 -12.16 1.92 4.67
C ALA A 34 -12.18 1.36 3.22
N MET A 35 -11.14 0.66 2.77
CA MET A 35 -11.15 -0.07 1.50
C MET A 35 -12.12 -1.26 1.55
N LYS A 36 -12.09 -2.06 2.64
CA LYS A 36 -13.05 -3.16 2.83
C LYS A 36 -14.49 -2.65 2.82
N ARG A 37 -14.76 -1.51 3.47
CA ARG A 37 -16.08 -0.87 3.48
C ARG A 37 -16.50 -0.40 2.08
N LEU A 38 -15.61 0.25 1.34
CA LEU A 38 -15.87 0.65 -0.04
C LEU A 38 -16.26 -0.54 -0.94
N ILE A 39 -15.58 -1.69 -0.79
CA ILE A 39 -15.94 -2.93 -1.50
C ILE A 39 -17.36 -3.38 -1.13
N VAL A 40 -17.72 -3.39 0.17
CA VAL A 40 -19.07 -3.74 0.64
C VAL A 40 -20.14 -2.85 0.00
N ASP A 41 -19.89 -1.55 -0.09
CA ASP A 41 -20.83 -0.58 -0.67
C ASP A 41 -20.98 -0.80 -2.19
N CYS A 42 -19.91 -1.17 -2.89
CA CYS A 42 -19.93 -1.46 -4.33
C CYS A 42 -20.66 -2.77 -4.69
N ILE A 43 -20.70 -3.76 -3.80
CA ILE A 43 -21.33 -5.08 -4.04
C ILE A 43 -22.74 -5.22 -3.49
N LYS A 44 -23.39 -4.11 -3.07
CA LYS A 44 -24.78 -4.13 -2.62
C LYS A 44 -25.71 -4.74 -3.68
N VAL A 45 -26.64 -5.58 -3.23
CA VAL A 45 -27.63 -6.24 -4.09
C VAL A 45 -28.55 -5.21 -4.74
N LYS A 46 -29.00 -4.21 -3.97
CA LYS A 46 -29.80 -3.11 -4.52
C LYS A 46 -28.88 -2.14 -5.24
N ARG A 47 -29.14 -1.94 -6.53
CA ARG A 47 -28.34 -1.06 -7.39
C ARG A 47 -28.25 0.36 -6.84
N ASP A 48 -29.34 0.88 -6.29
CA ASP A 48 -29.45 2.27 -5.84
C ASP A 48 -28.71 2.53 -4.51
N GLU A 49 -28.29 1.47 -3.82
CA GLU A 49 -27.44 1.56 -2.63
C GLU A 49 -25.94 1.64 -2.98
N ARG A 50 -25.57 1.45 -4.25
CA ARG A 50 -24.18 1.48 -4.70
C ARG A 50 -23.72 2.91 -4.98
N PRO A 51 -22.48 3.27 -4.60
CA PRO A 51 -21.94 4.60 -4.88
C PRO A 51 -21.72 4.83 -6.37
N LEU A 52 -21.78 6.10 -6.78
CA LEU A 52 -21.39 6.50 -8.14
C LEU A 52 -19.87 6.42 -8.31
N PHE A 53 -19.40 6.23 -9.54
CA PHE A 53 -17.96 6.17 -9.84
C PHE A 53 -17.17 7.38 -9.33
N ILE A 54 -17.76 8.58 -9.35
CA ILE A 54 -17.13 9.79 -8.81
C ILE A 54 -16.86 9.65 -7.30
N GLN A 55 -17.82 9.10 -6.54
CA GLN A 55 -17.68 8.87 -5.10
C GLN A 55 -16.67 7.76 -4.79
N ILE A 56 -16.65 6.72 -5.63
CA ILE A 56 -15.65 5.64 -5.55
C ILE A 56 -14.25 6.20 -5.76
N LEU A 57 -14.04 6.99 -6.82
CA LEU A 57 -12.75 7.61 -7.12
C LEU A 57 -12.24 8.46 -5.96
N ALA A 58 -13.07 9.38 -5.47
CA ALA A 58 -12.71 10.24 -4.34
C ALA A 58 -12.31 9.41 -3.10
N SER A 59 -13.05 8.32 -2.81
CA SER A 59 -12.74 7.42 -1.70
C SER A 59 -11.39 6.71 -1.88
N VAL A 60 -11.08 6.28 -3.12
CA VAL A 60 -9.81 5.62 -3.45
C VAL A 60 -8.63 6.58 -3.37
N GLU A 61 -8.77 7.81 -3.87
CA GLU A 61 -7.73 8.84 -3.80
C GLU A 61 -7.42 9.20 -2.33
N MET A 62 -8.45 9.39 -1.51
CA MET A 62 -8.28 9.61 -0.08
C MET A 62 -7.52 8.46 0.61
N LEU A 63 -7.87 7.21 0.27
CA LEU A 63 -7.18 6.04 0.78
C LEU A 63 -5.72 5.99 0.33
N GLN A 64 -5.43 6.32 -0.93
CA GLN A 64 -4.07 6.32 -1.47
C GLN A 64 -3.18 7.31 -0.72
N HIS A 65 -3.68 8.50 -0.39
CA HIS A 65 -2.92 9.50 0.37
C HIS A 65 -2.72 9.12 1.85
N ALA A 66 -3.65 8.34 2.42
CA ALA A 66 -3.57 7.86 3.80
C ALA A 66 -2.69 6.62 3.97
N LEU A 67 -2.42 5.88 2.90
CA LEU A 67 -1.50 4.76 2.92
C LEU A 67 -0.06 5.27 3.01
N PRO A 68 0.80 4.66 3.84
CA PRO A 68 2.21 5.01 3.85
C PRO A 68 2.75 4.83 2.42
N LYS A 69 3.36 5.89 1.86
CA LYS A 69 4.20 5.74 0.66
C LYS A 69 5.18 4.63 1.00
N ILE A 70 5.18 3.57 0.20
CA ILE A 70 6.09 2.43 0.40
C ILE A 70 7.50 2.97 0.16
N GLU A 71 8.13 3.51 1.20
CA GLU A 71 9.57 3.72 1.24
C GLU A 71 10.15 2.34 1.50
N ARG A 72 10.56 1.67 0.42
CA ARG A 72 11.01 0.26 0.42
C ARG A 72 12.27 0.00 1.26
N SER A 73 12.74 0.95 2.05
CA SER A 73 13.90 0.77 2.92
C SER A 73 13.71 1.58 4.19
N ALA A 74 13.53 0.91 5.33
CA ALA A 74 13.83 1.49 6.65
C ALA A 74 15.35 1.42 6.93
N SER A 75 16.19 1.52 5.90
CA SER A 75 17.61 1.79 6.11
C SER A 75 17.70 3.18 6.70
N GLU A 76 18.40 3.34 7.82
CA GLU A 76 18.66 4.66 8.38
C GLU A 76 19.18 5.58 7.25
N PRO A 77 18.63 6.80 7.09
CA PRO A 77 19.26 7.76 6.19
C PRO A 77 20.69 7.96 6.69
N SER A 78 21.68 7.55 5.89
CA SER A 78 23.07 7.63 6.32
C SER A 78 23.43 9.10 6.54
N MET A 79 23.49 9.49 7.82
CA MET A 79 23.86 10.84 8.23
C MET A 79 25.38 10.95 8.15
N HIS A 80 25.92 11.09 6.93
CA HIS A 80 27.34 11.30 6.69
C HIS A 80 27.58 12.41 5.66
N ARG A 81 26.85 13.52 5.79
CA ARG A 81 27.30 14.82 5.26
C ARG A 81 26.54 16.01 5.85
N ALA A 82 26.49 16.12 7.17
CA ALA A 82 26.48 17.46 7.74
C ALA A 82 27.92 17.97 7.62
N VAL A 83 28.16 18.70 6.53
CA VAL A 83 29.33 19.54 6.34
C VAL A 83 29.39 20.46 7.56
N GLN A 84 30.23 20.12 8.55
CA GLN A 84 30.69 21.10 9.52
C GLN A 84 31.62 22.03 8.73
N ALA A 85 31.01 23.11 8.28
CA ALA A 85 31.69 24.27 7.79
C ALA A 85 32.53 24.85 8.94
N GLU A 86 33.79 25.13 8.60
CA GLU A 86 34.67 26.13 9.23
C GLU A 86 34.96 25.99 10.73
N ASP A 87 36.10 25.36 11.07
CA ASP A 87 37.26 26.09 11.60
C ASP A 87 38.42 25.15 12.00
N ILE A 88 39.68 25.60 11.76
CA ILE A 88 40.98 25.09 12.28
C ILE A 88 41.60 23.92 11.46
N ASN A 89 42.77 23.97 10.78
CA ASN A 89 43.86 24.94 10.57
C ASN A 89 44.65 24.50 9.29
N PRO A 90 44.93 25.37 8.30
CA PRO A 90 45.57 25.01 7.03
C PRO A 90 47.08 24.69 7.10
N PHE A 91 47.70 24.66 8.28
CA PHE A 91 49.15 24.46 8.42
C PHE A 91 49.61 23.03 8.81
N LEU A 92 48.74 22.01 8.78
CA LEU A 92 49.16 20.63 9.04
C LEU A 92 49.63 19.86 7.78
N LEU A 93 49.66 20.51 6.62
CA LEU A 93 50.23 19.93 5.39
C LEU A 93 51.73 20.23 5.27
N THR A 94 52.54 19.77 6.23
CA THR A 94 53.99 19.66 5.98
C THR A 94 54.64 18.71 6.97
N THR A 95 55.56 17.87 6.47
CA THR A 95 56.43 16.90 7.18
C THR A 95 55.72 15.58 7.49
N SER A 96 56.14 14.38 7.05
CA SER A 96 57.36 13.80 6.47
C SER A 96 56.92 12.35 6.13
N ARG A 97 57.21 11.66 5.02
CA ARG A 97 58.49 11.38 4.35
C ARG A 97 58.18 10.58 3.06
N LEU A 98 59.10 10.71 2.12
CA LEU A 98 59.20 10.05 0.82
C LEU A 98 59.31 8.50 0.92
N VAL A 99 58.63 7.79 0.02
CA VAL A 99 58.82 6.39 -0.45
C VAL A 99 60.14 6.32 -1.30
N PRO A 100 60.86 5.21 -1.62
CA PRO A 100 60.63 3.73 -1.55
C PRO A 100 61.81 2.87 -1.03
N SER A 101 61.58 1.55 -0.92
CA SER A 101 62.43 0.48 -1.52
C SER A 101 61.65 -0.82 -1.62
#